data_AF-A0A3C0ISI4-F1
#
_entry.id   AF-A0A3C0ISI4-F1
#
_cell.length_a   1.000
_cell.length_b   1.000
_cell.length_c   1.000
_cell.angle_alpha   90.00
_cell.angle_beta   90.00
_cell.angle_gamma   90.00
#
_symmetry.space_group_name_H-M   'P 1'
#
loop_
_entity.id
_entity.type
_entity.pdbx_description
1 polymer ?
#
loop_
_entity_poly.entity_id
_entity_poly.type
_entity_poly.pdbx_seq_one_letter_code
_entity_poly.pdbx_strand_id
1 'polypeptide(L)' 'TSNLYDMGLRQNLVTYNIFFALSKAYTFAFIISSIPAYYGYHVEGGALEIGRASTKSVVVSCIMILLADYLLAALLL' A
#
# COMPACT_ATOMS: atom_id res chain seq x y z
N THR A 1 29.61 24.80 5.08
CA THR A 1 29.39 23.34 4.91
C THR A 1 27.91 22.98 4.93
N SER A 2 27.08 23.59 5.78
CA SER A 2 25.61 23.43 5.80
C SER A 2 24.92 23.68 4.45
N ASN A 3 25.23 24.79 3.76
CA ASN A 3 24.62 25.12 2.47
C ASN A 3 24.84 24.05 1.38
N LEU A 4 25.95 23.29 1.42
CA LEU A 4 26.22 22.24 0.43
C LEU A 4 25.31 21.02 0.66
N TYR A 5 25.04 20.67 1.92
CA TYR A 5 24.10 19.60 2.27
C TYR A 5 22.67 19.95 1.87
N ASP A 6 22.23 21.18 2.13
CA ASP A 6 20.88 21.65 1.76
C ASP A 6 20.68 21.69 0.24
N MET A 7 21.72 22.07 -0.52
CA MET A 7 21.69 22.12 -1.98
C MET A 7 21.73 20.71 -2.59
N GLY A 8 22.50 19.79 -2.01
CA GLY A 8 22.52 18.37 -2.41
C GLY A 8 21.20 17.63 -2.14
N LEU A 9 20.53 17.93 -1.02
CA LEU A 9 19.19 17.42 -0.70
C LEU A 9 18.14 17.88 -1.71
N ARG A 10 18.22 19.13 -2.17
CA ARG A 10 17.26 19.71 -3.12
C ARG A 10 17.52 19.32 -4.57
N GLN A 11 18.76 19.04 -4.95
CA GLN A 11 19.10 18.67 -6.33
C GLN A 11 18.44 17.37 -6.83
N ASN A 12 18.16 16.41 -5.93
CA ASN A 12 17.49 15.15 -6.28
C ASN A 12 16.00 15.10 -5.88
N LEU A 13 15.46 16.17 -5.30
CA LEU A 13 14.04 16.26 -4.97
C LEU A 13 13.23 16.60 -6.21
N VAL A 14 12.94 15.58 -7.03
CA VAL A 14 11.97 15.68 -8.11
C VAL A 14 10.58 15.69 -7.48
N THR A 15 9.83 16.79 -7.61
CA THR A 15 8.45 16.93 -7.10
C THR A 15 7.52 15.81 -7.59
N TYR A 16 7.82 15.26 -8.76
CA TYR A 16 7.16 14.08 -9.32
C TYR A 16 7.21 12.86 -8.38
N ASN A 17 8.34 12.63 -7.70
CA ASN A 17 8.51 11.50 -6.79
C ASN A 17 7.59 11.60 -5.56
N ILE A 18 7.25 12.84 -5.15
CA ILE A 18 6.31 13.11 -4.05
C ILE A 18 4.88 12.79 -4.49
N PHE A 19 4.49 13.24 -5.69
CA PHE A 19 3.18 12.89 -6.27
C PHE A 19 3.03 11.38 -6.48
N PHE A 20 4.10 10.71 -6.91
CA PHE A 20 4.13 9.25 -7.04
C PHE A 20 3.94 8.56 -5.70
N ALA A 21 4.69 8.97 -4.67
CA ALA A 21 4.57 8.39 -3.33
C ALA A 21 3.17 8.61 -2.73
N LEU A 22 2.55 9.77 -2.95
CA LEU A 22 1.18 10.06 -2.50
C LEU A 22 0.15 9.18 -3.20
N SER A 23 0.24 9.04 -4.53
CA SER A 23 -0.66 8.15 -5.30
C SER A 23 -0.54 6.68 -4.87
N LYS A 24 0.70 6.24 -4.59
CA LYS A 24 1.00 4.90 -4.07
C LYS A 24 0.39 4.67 -2.70
N ALA A 25 0.56 5.61 -1.76
CA ALA A 25 -0.02 5.53 -0.43
C ALA A 25 -1.55 5.49 -0.48
N TYR A 26 -2.18 6.29 -1.33
CA TYR A 26 -3.64 6.29 -1.51
C TYR A 26 -4.16 4.94 -2.02
N THR A 27 -3.49 4.36 -3.01
CA THR A 27 -3.85 3.06 -3.58
C THR A 27 -3.74 1.94 -2.54
N PHE A 28 -2.66 1.93 -1.75
CA PHE A 28 -2.49 0.95 -0.68
C PHE A 28 -3.53 1.08 0.42
N ALA A 29 -3.89 2.30 0.83
CA ALA A 29 -4.93 2.53 1.82
C ALA A 29 -6.30 1.99 1.35
N PHE A 30 -6.62 2.16 0.06
CA PHE A 30 -7.86 1.63 -0.51
C PHE A 30 -7.91 0.10 -0.48
N ILE A 31 -6.80 -0.57 -0.83
CA ILE A 31 -6.66 -2.03 -0.83
C ILE A 31 -6.76 -2.60 0.60
N ILE A 32 -6.03 -2.00 1.55
CA ILE A 32 -5.99 -2.43 2.95
C ILE A 32 -7.36 -2.28 3.62
N SER A 33 -8.19 -1.32 3.22
CA SER A 33 -9.53 -1.15 3.78
C SER A 33 -10.55 -2.11 3.14
N SER A 34 -10.53 -2.23 1.81
CA SER A 34 -11.58 -2.95 1.08
C SER A 34 -11.49 -4.47 1.25
N ILE A 35 -10.29 -5.06 1.26
CA ILE A 35 -10.11 -6.52 1.33
C ILE A 35 -10.57 -7.08 2.69
N PRO A 36 -10.14 -6.55 3.84
CA PRO A 36 -10.57 -7.05 5.13
C PRO A 36 -12.05 -6.79 5.40
N ALA A 37 -12.60 -5.68 4.91
CA ALA A 37 -14.03 -5.42 5.00
C ALA A 37 -14.82 -6.49 4.22
N TYR A 38 -14.39 -6.84 3.00
CA TYR A 38 -15.04 -7.87 2.20
C TYR A 38 -14.98 -9.26 2.86
N TYR A 39 -13.78 -9.66 3.30
CA TYR A 39 -13.60 -10.93 3.99
C TYR A 39 -14.35 -10.97 5.31
N GLY A 40 -14.40 -9.86 6.06
CA GLY A 40 -15.14 -9.74 7.32
C GLY A 40 -16.66 -9.80 7.14
N TYR A 41 -17.19 -9.29 6.03
CA TYR A 41 -18.63 -9.28 5.75
C TYR A 41 -19.16 -10.63 5.26
N HIS A 42 -18.33 -11.41 4.56
CA HIS A 42 -18.69 -12.73 4.03
C HIS A 42 -18.28 -13.90 4.95
N VAL A 43 -17.85 -13.64 6.20
CA VAL A 43 -17.62 -14.73 7.15
C VAL A 43 -18.95 -15.20 7.71
N GLU A 44 -19.36 -16.40 7.35
CA GLU A 44 -20.45 -17.13 7.99
C GLU A 44 -19.82 -18.25 8.83
N GLY A 45 -19.83 -18.11 10.17
CA GLY A 45 -19.15 -19.07 11.03
C GLY A 45 -18.97 -18.64 12.48
N GLY A 46 -18.53 -19.58 13.33
CA GLY A 46 -18.21 -19.32 14.74
C GLY A 46 -16.88 -18.57 14.94
N ALA A 47 -16.51 -18.28 16.19
CA ALA A 47 -15.30 -17.52 16.55
C ALA A 47 -13.99 -18.08 15.93
N LEU A 48 -13.90 -19.39 15.75
CA LEU A 48 -12.74 -20.05 15.14
C LEU A 48 -12.60 -19.76 13.64
N GLU A 49 -13.72 -19.65 12.93
CA GLU A 49 -13.74 -19.41 11.48
C GLU A 49 -13.51 -17.94 11.16
N ILE A 50 -13.97 -17.03 12.02
CA ILE A 50 -13.66 -15.59 11.96
C ILE A 50 -12.15 -15.36 12.09
N GLY A 51 -11.48 -16.08 13.00
CA GLY A 51 -10.03 -16.04 13.15
C GLY A 51 -9.31 -16.49 11.88
N ARG A 52 -9.72 -17.63 11.31
CA ARG A 52 -9.14 -18.18 10.05
C ARG A 52 -9.37 -17.26 8.86
N ALA A 53 -10.56 -16.67 8.74
CA ALA A 53 -10.89 -15.72 7.68
C ALA A 53 -10.06 -14.43 7.78
N SER A 54 -9.83 -13.93 9.00
CA SER A 54 -8.95 -12.77 9.23
C SER A 54 -7.52 -13.02 8.77
N THR A 55 -6.93 -14.19 9.09
CA THR A 55 -5.56 -14.51 8.61
C THR A 55 -5.50 -14.64 7.09
N LYS A 56 -6.53 -15.23 6.47
CA LYS A 56 -6.63 -15.34 5.00
C LYS A 56 -6.73 -13.96 4.35
N SER A 57 -7.56 -13.07 4.91
CA SER A 57 -7.70 -11.68 4.46
C SER A 57 -6.36 -10.94 4.44
N VAL A 58 -5.59 -11.02 5.54
CA VAL A 58 -4.30 -10.32 5.65
C VAL A 58 -3.30 -10.84 4.61
N VAL A 59 -3.24 -12.16 4.39
CA VAL A 59 -2.35 -12.76 3.37
C VAL A 59 -2.74 -12.30 1.97
N VAL A 60 -4.04 -12.33 1.63
CA VAL A 60 -4.53 -11.87 0.32
C VAL A 60 -4.26 -10.39 0.12
N SER A 61 -4.49 -9.56 1.15
CA SER A 61 -4.19 -8.13 1.12
C SER A 61 -2.70 -7.87 0.87
N CYS A 62 -1.81 -8.60 1.55
CA CYS A 62 -0.37 -8.47 1.36
C CYS A 62 0.09 -8.78 -0.08
N ILE A 63 -0.44 -9.86 -0.67
CA ILE A 63 -0.16 -10.22 -2.07
C ILE A 63 -0.68 -9.14 -3.02
N MET A 64 -1.87 -8.60 -2.76
CA MET A 64 -2.48 -7.57 -3.59
C MET A 64 -1.73 -6.23 -3.51
N ILE A 65 -1.17 -5.89 -2.35
CA ILE A 65 -0.28 -4.73 -2.17
C ILE A 65 0.99 -4.90 -3.00
N LEU A 66 1.63 -6.07 -2.99
CA LEU A 66 2.82 -6.34 -3.81
C LEU A 66 2.53 -6.23 -5.31
N LEU A 67 1.37 -6.73 -5.74
CA LEU A 67 0.92 -6.60 -7.13
C LEU A 67 0.65 -5.15 -7.51
N ALA A 68 -0.01 -4.39 -6.63
CA ALA A 68 -0.27 -2.97 -6.83
C ALA A 68 1.03 -2.15 -6.86
N ASP A 69 2.02 -2.50 -6.04
CA ASP A 69 3.35 -1.88 -6.03
C ASP A 69 4.01 -2.00 -7.41
N TYR A 70 4.02 -3.22 -7.95
CA TYR A 70 4.58 -3.50 -9.27
C TYR A 70 3.81 -2.80 -10.39
N LEU A 71 2.47 -2.80 -10.34
CA LEU A 71 1.63 -2.09 -11.32
C LEU A 71 1.89 -0.58 -11.31
N LEU A 72 1.99 0.03 -10.13
CA LEU A 72 2.28 1.47 -10.02
C LEU A 72 3.69 1.79 -10.49
N ALA A 73 4.67 0.93 -10.18
CA ALA A 73 6.02 1.09 -10.70
C ALA A 73 6.06 0.98 -12.23
N ALA A 74 5.35 0.01 -12.82
CA ALA A 74 5.30 -0.19 -14.27
C ALA A 74 4.52 0.89 -15.04
N LEU A 75 3.52 1.52 -14.41
CA LEU A 75 2.74 2.59 -15.04
C LEU A 75 3.49 3.93 -15.02
N LEU A 76 4.38 4.12 -14.05
CA LEU A 76 4.99 5.42 -13.75
C LEU A 76 6.48 5.51 -14.10
N LEU A 77 7.14 4.36 -14.30
CA LEU A 77 8.49 4.24 -14.85
C LEU A 77 8.42 4.15 -16.38
#